data_AF-A0AAQ4DRG0-F1
#
_entry.id   AF-A0AAQ4DRG0-F1
#
_cell.length_a   1.000
_cell.length_b   1.000
_cell.length_c   1.000
_cell.angle_alpha   90.00
_cell.angle_beta   90.00
_cell.angle_gamma   90.00
#
_symmetry.space_group_name_H-M   'P 1'
#
loop_
_entity.id
_entity.type
_entity.pdbx_description
1 polymer ?
#
loop_
_entity_poly.entity_id
_entity_poly.type
_entity_poly.pdbx_seq_one_letter_code
_entity_poly.pdbx_strand_id
1 'polypeptide(L)'
;MKKMIRESFPNLHVANEARELIGACCTEFIQRLSAEANRICSRQDKKVISPGHVLGALDSMGFSAYRQDLEAVLKDCTAVAAKRRRLSMRLKNLGIPDEQLLRQQQELFAEARQRLAQQESVLVEQQQQVMRSLGGQDEEGH
;
A
#
# COMPACT_ATOMS: atom_id res chain seq x y z
N MET A 1 13.53 7.50 14.35
CA MET A 1 14.08 8.24 15.50
C MET A 1 14.48 9.68 15.21
N LYS A 2 15.42 9.95 14.28
CA LYS A 2 15.92 11.33 14.05
C LYS A 2 14.83 12.39 13.81
N LYS A 3 13.76 12.04 13.06
CA LYS A 3 12.60 12.93 12.81
C LYS A 3 11.84 13.25 14.11
N MET A 4 11.43 12.23 14.87
CA MET A 4 10.70 12.41 16.14
C MET A 4 11.48 13.26 17.16
N ILE A 5 12.79 13.07 17.27
CA ILE A 5 13.63 13.85 18.19
C ILE A 5 13.60 15.34 17.81
N ARG A 6 13.67 15.65 16.52
CA ARG A 6 13.62 17.02 16.01
C ARG A 6 12.26 17.66 16.21
N GLU A 7 11.18 16.91 16.01
CA GLU A 7 9.81 17.39 16.22
C GLU A 7 9.50 17.63 17.70
N SER A 8 10.05 16.80 18.59
CA SER A 8 9.87 16.93 20.05
C SER A 8 10.73 18.04 20.65
N PHE A 9 11.93 18.26 20.09
CA PHE A 9 12.91 19.24 20.59
C PHE A 9 13.46 20.09 19.43
N PRO A 10 12.66 21.02 18.88
CA PRO A 10 12.99 21.73 17.63
C PRO A 10 14.26 22.59 17.73
N ASN A 11 14.58 23.11 18.92
CA ASN A 11 15.69 24.03 19.14
C ASN A 11 16.89 23.39 19.86
N LEU A 12 16.86 22.07 20.08
CA LEU A 12 17.89 21.38 20.84
C LEU A 12 18.85 20.63 19.91
N HIS A 13 20.15 20.91 20.04
CA HIS A 13 21.16 20.06 19.42
C HIS A 13 21.36 18.80 20.25
N VAL A 14 20.98 17.65 19.69
CA VAL A 14 21.18 16.33 20.32
C VAL A 14 22.41 15.67 19.73
N ALA A 15 23.38 15.32 20.58
CA ALA A 15 24.61 14.62 20.22
C ALA A 15 24.33 13.29 19.49
N ASN A 16 25.28 12.81 18.66
CA ASN A 16 25.04 11.60 17.87
C ASN A 16 24.87 10.36 18.75
N GLU A 17 25.70 10.24 19.78
CA GLU A 17 25.73 9.15 20.75
C GLU A 17 24.40 9.05 21.50
N ALA A 18 23.82 10.20 21.88
CA ALA A 18 22.50 10.24 22.51
C ALA A 18 21.39 9.78 21.56
N ARG A 19 21.46 10.14 20.26
CA ARG A 19 20.50 9.68 19.25
C ARG A 19 20.57 8.18 19.03
N GLU A 20 21.78 7.61 19.03
CA GLU A 20 22.02 6.17 18.93
C GLU A 20 21.50 5.44 20.16
N LEU A 21 21.79 5.96 21.37
CA LEU A 21 21.27 5.42 22.63
C LEU A 21 19.75 5.40 22.64
N ILE A 22 19.09 6.51 22.26
CA ILE A 22 17.62 6.56 22.13
C ILE A 22 17.11 5.49 21.16
N GLY A 23 17.81 5.26 20.04
CA GLY A 23 17.48 4.20 19.10
C GLY A 23 17.59 2.80 19.69
N ALA A 24 18.66 2.53 20.46
CA ALA A 24 18.84 1.29 21.18
C ALA A 24 17.72 1.07 22.21
N CYS A 25 17.39 2.09 23.01
CA CYS A 25 16.29 2.03 23.98
C CYS A 25 14.93 1.73 23.33
N CYS A 26 14.64 2.30 22.15
CA CYS A 26 13.40 1.98 21.44
C CYS A 26 13.35 0.53 20.98
N THR A 27 14.49 -0.02 20.56
CA THR A 27 14.58 -1.44 20.16
C THR A 27 14.37 -2.35 21.37
N GLU A 28 15.04 -2.04 22.48
CA GLU A 28 14.88 -2.76 23.75
C GLU A 28 13.44 -2.67 24.27
N PHE A 29 12.80 -1.50 24.18
CA PHE A 29 11.41 -1.31 24.57
C PHE A 29 10.48 -2.25 23.80
N ILE A 30 10.63 -2.36 22.48
CA ILE A 30 9.84 -3.28 21.66
C ILE A 30 10.08 -4.73 22.08
N GLN A 31 11.33 -5.11 22.34
CA GLN A 31 11.67 -6.46 22.78
C GLN A 31 11.06 -6.78 24.15
N ARG A 32 11.17 -5.86 25.11
CA ARG A 32 10.63 -6.01 26.46
C ARG A 32 9.09 -6.08 26.44
N LEU A 33 8.45 -5.19 25.67
CA LEU A 33 7.00 -5.19 25.50
C LEU A 33 6.52 -6.49 24.84
N SER A 34 7.22 -6.96 23.80
CA SER A 34 6.89 -8.21 23.11
C SER A 34 7.05 -9.42 24.02
N ALA A 35 8.11 -9.46 24.83
CA ALA A 35 8.33 -10.52 25.81
C ALA A 35 7.22 -10.53 26.87
N GLU A 36 6.79 -9.37 27.36
CA GLU A 36 5.72 -9.27 28.36
C GLU A 36 4.35 -9.65 27.78
N ALA A 37 4.03 -9.16 26.58
CA ALA A 37 2.82 -9.58 25.86
C ALA A 37 2.81 -11.09 25.58
N ASN A 38 3.98 -11.68 25.27
CA ASN A 38 4.11 -13.12 25.10
C ASN A 38 3.88 -13.88 26.41
N ARG A 39 4.41 -13.40 27.54
CA ARG A 39 4.14 -14.00 28.87
C ARG A 39 2.64 -14.01 29.17
N ILE A 40 1.95 -12.88 28.95
CA ILE A 40 0.49 -12.79 29.15
C ILE A 40 -0.24 -13.75 28.21
N CYS A 41 0.16 -13.83 26.93
CA CYS A 41 -0.41 -14.74 25.95
C CYS A 41 -0.28 -16.21 26.39
N SER A 42 0.92 -16.62 26.80
CA SER A 42 1.19 -17.98 27.26
C SER A 42 0.45 -18.31 28.57
N ARG A 43 0.33 -17.36 29.50
CA ARG A 43 -0.47 -17.54 30.73
C ARG A 43 -1.97 -17.75 30.47
N GLN A 44 -2.47 -17.30 29.32
CA GLN A 44 -3.85 -17.52 28.88
C GLN A 44 -4.00 -18.76 27.99
N ASP A 45 -2.98 -19.63 27.90
CA ASP A 45 -2.94 -20.82 27.03
C ASP A 45 -3.23 -20.51 25.55
N LYS A 46 -2.87 -19.30 25.10
CA LYS A 46 -3.03 -18.86 23.70
C LYS A 46 -1.71 -18.96 22.95
N LYS A 47 -1.80 -19.36 21.68
CA LYS A 47 -0.65 -19.47 20.75
C LYS A 47 -0.40 -18.21 19.93
N VAL A 48 -1.35 -17.28 19.89
CA VAL A 48 -1.28 -16.06 19.08
C VAL A 48 -1.45 -14.84 19.98
N ILE A 49 -0.47 -13.93 19.91
CA ILE A 49 -0.50 -12.67 20.64
C ILE A 49 -1.62 -11.80 20.06
N SER A 50 -2.59 -11.45 20.89
CA SER A 50 -3.69 -10.56 20.54
C SER A 50 -3.38 -9.12 20.96
N PRO A 51 -4.07 -8.11 20.39
CA PRO A 51 -3.94 -6.72 20.83
C PRO A 51 -4.20 -6.54 22.34
N GLY A 52 -5.12 -7.32 22.92
CA GLY A 52 -5.39 -7.30 24.35
C GLY A 52 -4.19 -7.72 25.20
N HIS A 53 -3.34 -8.63 24.72
CA HIS A 53 -2.12 -9.01 25.43
C HIS A 53 -1.08 -7.87 25.44
N VAL A 54 -1.02 -7.08 24.35
CA VAL A 54 -0.15 -5.90 24.27
C VAL A 54 -0.63 -4.78 25.19
N LEU A 55 -1.95 -4.54 25.25
CA LEU A 55 -2.54 -3.57 26.18
C LEU A 55 -2.26 -3.96 27.64
N GLY A 56 -2.49 -5.23 28.01
CA GLY A 56 -2.18 -5.70 29.36
C GLY A 56 -0.69 -5.66 29.71
N ALA A 57 0.19 -5.87 28.73
CA ALA A 57 1.64 -5.75 28.92
C ALA A 57 2.04 -4.31 29.26
N LEU A 58 1.46 -3.31 28.58
CA LEU A 58 1.71 -1.91 28.90
C LEU A 58 1.22 -1.52 30.28
N ASP A 59 0.03 -1.97 30.68
CA ASP A 59 -0.46 -1.75 32.04
C ASP A 59 0.51 -2.33 33.08
N SER A 60 0.98 -3.56 32.85
CA SER A 60 1.89 -4.27 33.76
C SER A 60 3.28 -3.63 33.83
N MET A 61 3.71 -2.96 32.76
CA MET A 61 4.96 -2.22 32.69
C MET A 61 4.87 -0.78 33.22
N GLY A 62 3.68 -0.32 33.64
CA GLY A 62 3.46 1.03 34.16
C GLY A 62 3.18 2.10 33.10
N PHE A 63 2.82 1.70 31.88
CA PHE A 63 2.55 2.57 30.74
C PHE A 63 1.05 2.69 30.41
N SER A 64 0.19 2.58 31.42
CA SER A 64 -1.28 2.64 31.25
C SER A 64 -1.78 3.95 30.63
N ALA A 65 -1.02 5.04 30.75
CA ALA A 65 -1.32 6.32 30.10
C ALA A 65 -1.41 6.23 28.56
N TYR A 66 -0.70 5.30 27.93
CA TYR A 66 -0.73 5.11 26.47
C TYR A 66 -1.91 4.25 25.99
N ARG A 67 -2.68 3.68 26.91
CA ARG A 67 -3.76 2.75 26.58
C ARG A 67 -4.80 3.37 25.66
N GLN A 68 -5.24 4.59 25.96
CA GLN A 68 -6.28 5.27 25.20
C GLN A 68 -5.87 5.48 23.73
N ASP A 69 -4.63 5.92 23.51
CA ASP A 69 -4.09 6.13 22.16
C ASP A 69 -4.01 4.81 21.38
N LEU A 70 -3.60 3.74 22.04
CA LEU A 70 -3.52 2.41 21.43
C LEU A 70 -4.88 1.81 21.12
N GLU A 71 -5.87 2.03 21.97
CA GLU A 71 -7.25 1.61 21.70
C GLU A 71 -7.85 2.35 20.50
N ALA A 72 -7.54 3.64 20.34
CA ALA A 72 -7.91 4.41 19.15
C ALA A 72 -7.26 3.84 17.88
N VAL A 73 -5.94 3.59 17.91
CA VAL A 73 -5.22 2.97 16.78
C VAL A 73 -5.76 1.57 16.48
N LEU A 74 -6.07 0.77 17.49
CA LEU A 74 -6.65 -0.56 17.32
C LEU A 74 -8.00 -0.48 16.61
N LYS A 75 -8.87 0.46 17.00
CA LYS A 75 -10.14 0.70 16.33
C LYS A 75 -9.93 1.01 14.84
N ASP A 76 -9.00 1.89 14.50
CA ASP A 76 -8.72 2.23 13.10
C ASP A 76 -8.16 1.04 12.32
N CYS A 77 -7.21 0.29 12.89
CA CYS A 77 -6.68 -0.93 12.28
C CYS A 77 -7.79 -1.96 12.00
N THR A 78 -8.72 -2.16 12.94
CA THR A 78 -9.84 -3.09 12.74
C THR A 78 -10.81 -2.61 11.66
N ALA A 79 -11.05 -1.30 11.58
CA ALA A 79 -11.88 -0.71 10.52
C ALA A 79 -11.25 -0.91 9.13
N VAL A 80 -9.95 -0.67 9.00
CA VAL A 80 -9.20 -0.92 7.76
C VAL A 80 -9.26 -2.39 7.36
N ALA A 81 -9.02 -3.31 8.31
CA ALA A 81 -9.10 -4.75 8.06
C ALA A 81 -10.52 -5.19 7.67
N ALA A 82 -11.56 -4.62 8.28
CA ALA A 82 -12.95 -4.87 7.93
C ALA A 82 -13.28 -4.38 6.52
N LYS A 83 -12.84 -3.16 6.15
CA LYS A 83 -13.01 -2.63 4.78
C LYS A 83 -12.35 -3.54 3.75
N ARG A 84 -11.11 -3.99 3.98
CA ARG A 84 -10.40 -4.92 3.09
C ARG A 84 -11.16 -6.23 2.92
N ARG A 85 -11.67 -6.81 4.02
CA ARG A 85 -12.50 -8.03 3.98
C ARG A 85 -13.77 -7.83 3.17
N ARG A 86 -14.49 -6.72 3.36
CA ARG A 86 -15.70 -6.40 2.59
C ARG A 86 -15.43 -6.28 1.10
N LEU A 87 -14.34 -5.61 0.71
CA LEU A 87 -13.94 -5.49 -0.70
C LEU A 87 -13.61 -6.86 -1.31
N SER A 88 -12.87 -7.70 -0.59
CA SER A 88 -12.54 -9.05 -1.04
C SER A 88 -13.79 -9.94 -1.17
N MET A 89 -14.74 -9.85 -0.24
CA MET A 89 -16.01 -10.59 -0.34
C MET A 89 -16.87 -10.11 -1.51
N ARG A 90 -16.94 -8.79 -1.73
CA ARG A 90 -17.66 -8.24 -2.91
C ARG A 90 -17.07 -8.74 -4.21
N LEU A 91 -15.73 -8.78 -4.32
CA LEU A 91 -15.04 -9.29 -5.50
C LEU A 91 -15.33 -10.77 -5.76
N LYS A 92 -15.40 -11.60 -4.72
CA LYS A 92 -15.74 -13.03 -4.84
C LYS A 92 -17.22 -13.28 -5.11
N ASN A 93 -18.10 -12.38 -4.68
CA ASN A 93 -19.55 -12.52 -4.78
C ASN A 93 -20.15 -11.59 -5.84
N LEU A 94 -19.43 -11.34 -6.94
CA LEU A 94 -19.90 -10.48 -8.03
C LEU A 94 -21.15 -11.02 -8.74
N GLY A 95 -21.48 -12.31 -8.56
CA GLY A 95 -22.64 -12.95 -9.19
C GLY A 95 -22.49 -13.17 -10.70
N ILE A 96 -21.43 -12.65 -11.30
CA ILE A 96 -21.01 -12.92 -12.67
C ILE A 96 -20.07 -14.13 -12.63
N PRO A 97 -20.38 -15.23 -13.34
CA PRO A 97 -19.49 -16.39 -13.38
C PRO A 97 -18.17 -16.00 -14.07
N ASP A 98 -17.06 -16.56 -13.58
CA ASP A 98 -15.70 -16.23 -14.04
C ASP A 98 -15.54 -16.34 -15.56
N GLU A 99 -16.22 -17.30 -16.18
CA GLU A 99 -16.21 -17.50 -17.64
C GLU A 99 -16.80 -16.31 -18.42
N GLN A 100 -17.90 -15.73 -17.95
CA GLN A 100 -18.49 -14.55 -18.58
C GLN A 100 -17.60 -13.32 -18.39
N LEU A 101 -16.94 -13.21 -17.23
CA LEU A 101 -16.01 -12.12 -16.94
C LEU A 101 -14.77 -12.20 -17.84
N LEU A 102 -14.24 -13.41 -18.07
CA LEU A 102 -13.12 -13.66 -18.97
C LEU A 102 -13.49 -13.32 -20.42
N ARG A 103 -14.70 -13.68 -20.86
CA ARG A 103 -15.18 -13.36 -22.20
C ARG A 103 -15.26 -11.84 -22.43
N GLN A 104 -15.83 -11.09 -21.49
CA GLN A 104 -15.85 -9.62 -21.56
C GLN A 104 -14.44 -9.03 -21.61
N GLN A 105 -13.51 -9.53 -20.80
CA GLN A 105 -12.13 -9.08 -20.82
C GLN A 105 -11.47 -9.33 -22.18
N GLN A 106 -11.70 -10.50 -22.79
CA GLN A 106 -11.16 -10.84 -24.11
C GLN A 106 -11.74 -9.96 -25.22
N GLU A 107 -13.05 -9.68 -25.18
CA GLU A 107 -13.72 -8.79 -26.12
C GLU A 107 -13.14 -7.36 -26.04
N LEU A 108 -12.98 -6.81 -24.83
CA LEU A 108 -12.34 -5.50 -24.62
C LEU A 108 -10.90 -5.45 -25.14
N PHE A 109 -10.12 -6.52 -24.94
CA PHE A 109 -8.77 -6.59 -25.48
C PHE A 109 -8.74 -6.72 -27.00
N ALA A 110 -9.69 -7.43 -27.60
CA ALA A 110 -9.80 -7.54 -29.05
C ALA A 110 -10.14 -6.19 -29.68
N GLU A 111 -11.11 -5.46 -29.11
CA GLU A 111 -11.47 -4.11 -29.54
C GLU A 111 -10.30 -3.14 -29.44
N ALA A 112 -9.57 -3.16 -28.31
CA ALA A 112 -8.39 -2.31 -28.13
C ALA A 112 -7.30 -2.59 -29.20
N ARG A 113 -7.05 -3.87 -29.52
CA ARG A 113 -6.11 -4.25 -30.59
C ARG A 113 -6.57 -3.76 -31.96
N GLN A 114 -7.85 -3.91 -32.28
CA GLN A 114 -8.40 -3.47 -33.56
C GLN A 114 -8.30 -1.95 -33.72
N ARG A 115 -8.57 -1.19 -32.64
CA ARG A 115 -8.48 0.27 -32.65
C ARG A 115 -7.05 0.77 -32.88
N LEU A 116 -6.06 0.11 -32.28
CA LEU A 116 -4.64 0.41 -32.52
C LEU A 116 -4.24 0.11 -33.97
N ALA A 117 -4.65 -1.05 -34.50
CA ALA A 117 -4.38 -1.40 -35.90
C ALA A 117 -5.03 -0.41 -36.88
N GLN A 118 -6.25 0.05 -36.58
CA GLN A 118 -6.93 1.10 -37.38
C GLN A 118 -6.17 2.43 -37.33
N GLN A 119 -5.75 2.87 -36.14
CA GLN A 119 -4.95 4.09 -35.99
C GLN A 119 -3.62 4.00 -36.76
N GLU A 120 -2.93 2.87 -36.66
CA GLU A 120 -1.68 2.62 -37.39
C GLU A 120 -1.93 2.64 -38.91
N SER A 121 -3.00 2.00 -39.37
CA SER A 121 -3.39 2.00 -40.79
C SER A 121 -3.64 3.42 -41.30
N VAL A 122 -4.40 4.24 -40.54
CA VAL A 122 -4.67 5.64 -40.88
C VAL A 122 -3.38 6.47 -40.93
N LEU A 123 -2.46 6.27 -39.99
CA LEU A 123 -1.16 6.96 -39.97
C LEU A 123 -0.27 6.59 -41.16
N VAL A 124 -0.25 5.31 -41.52
CA VAL A 124 0.48 4.81 -42.70
C VAL A 124 -0.10 5.39 -43.97
N GLU A 125 -1.43 5.41 -44.09
CA GLU A 125 -2.14 5.95 -45.25
C GLU A 125 -1.89 7.47 -45.40
N GLN A 126 -1.89 8.21 -44.29
CA GLN A 126 -1.55 9.63 -44.27
C GLN A 126 -0.10 9.89 -44.70
N GLN A 127 0.87 9.11 -44.20
CA GLN A 127 2.27 9.21 -44.63
C GLN A 127 2.45 8.92 -46.12
N GLN A 128 1.75 7.90 -46.64
CA GLN A 128 1.80 7.57 -48.07
C GLN A 128 1.21 8.69 -48.94
N GLN A 129 0.09 9.31 -48.52
CA GLN A 129 -0.47 10.45 -49.22
C GLN A 129 0.50 11.64 -49.26
N VAL A 130 1.12 11.99 -48.12
CA VAL A 130 2.12 13.06 -48.04
C VAL A 130 3.31 12.78 -48.96
N MET A 131 3.82 11.53 -48.99
CA MET A 131 4.92 11.13 -49.86
C MET A 131 4.56 11.23 -51.36
N ARG A 132 3.34 10.83 -51.75
CA ARG A 132 2.87 10.95 -53.14
C ARG A 132 2.68 12.41 -53.58
N SER A 133 2.23 13.28 -52.69
CA SER A 133 2.08 14.71 -52.98
C SER A 133 3.41 15.44 -53.12
N LEU A 134 4.45 15.00 -52.39
CA LEU A 134 5.80 15.55 -52.49
C LEU A 134 6.57 15.04 -53.71
N GLY A 135 6.37 13.79 -54.13
CA GLY A 135 7.02 13.20 -55.32
C GLY A 135 6.44 13.63 -56.67
N GLY A 136 5.35 14.42 -56.68
CA GLY A 136 4.69 14.89 -57.90
C GLY A 136 5.07 16.30 -58.36
N GLN A 137 6.06 16.96 -57.73
CA GLN A 137 6.44 18.34 -58.05
C GLN A 137 7.69 18.50 -58.93
N ASP A 138 8.32 17.41 -59.39
CA ASP A 138 9.57 17.47 -60.17
C ASP A 138 9.42 17.27 -61.70
N GLU A 139 8.19 17.16 -62.24
CA GLU A 139 7.96 16.79 -63.66
C GLU A 139 7.13 17.82 -64.48
N GLU A 140 7.19 19.12 -64.19
CA GLU A 140 6.77 20.16 -65.16
C GLU A 140 7.72 21.38 -65.11
N GLY A 141 8.82 21.29 -65.86
CA GLY A 141 9.76 22.38 -66.07
C GLY A 141 10.62 22.14 -67.30
N HIS A 142 10.03 22.28 -68.49
CA HIS A 142 10.72 22.55 -69.76
C HIS A 142 10.02 23.70 -70.46
#